data_AF-A0A933N617-F1
#
_entry.id   AF-A0A933N617-F1
#
_cell.length_a   1.000
_cell.length_b   1.000
_cell.length_c   1.000
_cell.angle_alpha   90.00
_cell.angle_beta   90.00
_cell.angle_gamma   90.00
#
_symmetry.space_group_name_H-M   'P 1'
#
loop_
_entity.id
_entity.type
_entity.pdbx_description
1 polymer ?
#
loop_
_entity_poly.entity_id
_entity_poly.type
_entity_poly.pdbx_seq_one_letter_code
_entity_poly.pdbx_strand_id
1 'polypeptide(L)' 'MHISGVVVHARPGHAVQAQAQLAAIEGVEVHISDVECKLVVTIEQEDEQSTVDTFERLNALPGVLSATMVYHHFESDTDS' A
#
# COMPACT_ATOMS: atom_id res chain seq x y z
N MET A 1 -5.08 13.08 -9.06
CA MET A 1 -4.21 12.20 -8.26
C MET A 1 -5.05 11.08 -7.67
N HIS A 2 -4.56 9.85 -7.73
CA HIS A 2 -5.23 8.66 -7.18
C HIS A 2 -4.62 8.33 -5.82
N ILE A 3 -5.46 8.27 -4.80
CA ILE A 3 -5.06 7.94 -3.43
C ILE A 3 -5.80 6.67 -3.01
N SER A 4 -5.06 5.60 -2.72
CA SER A 4 -5.65 4.30 -2.35
C SER A 4 -5.12 3.80 -1.02
N GLY A 5 -6.02 3.40 -0.14
CA GLY A 5 -5.67 2.70 1.08
C GLY A 5 -5.63 1.21 0.85
N VAL A 6 -4.55 0.58 1.30
CA VAL A 6 -4.30 -0.85 1.19
C VAL A 6 -3.93 -1.40 2.55
N VAL A 7 -4.58 -2.48 2.96
CA VAL A 7 -4.15 -3.26 4.12
C VAL A 7 -3.29 -4.41 3.61
N VAL A 8 -2.04 -4.43 4.05
CA VAL A 8 -1.09 -5.50 3.76
C VAL A 8 -0.96 -6.38 4.99
N HIS A 9 -1.26 -7.67 4.83
CA HIS A 9 -0.98 -8.68 5.84
C HIS A 9 0.39 -9.27 5.59
N ALA A 10 1.33 -9.03 6.49
CA ALA A 10 2.64 -9.65 6.45
C ALA A 10 2.61 -11.01 7.16
N ARG A 11 3.50 -11.90 6.74
CA ARG A 11 3.78 -13.17 7.41
C ARG A 11 4.36 -12.88 8.80
N PRO A 12 4.01 -13.66 9.84
CA PRO A 12 4.65 -13.55 11.15
C PRO A 12 6.17 -13.56 11.04
N GLY A 13 6.83 -12.65 11.76
CA GLY A 13 8.28 -12.45 11.71
C GLY A 13 8.81 -11.68 10.51
N HIS A 14 7.97 -11.32 9.53
CA HIS A 14 8.39 -10.59 8.31
C HIS A 14 7.84 -9.16 8.24
N ALA A 15 7.03 -8.72 9.21
CA ALA A 15 6.40 -7.40 9.19
C ALA A 15 7.41 -6.24 9.03
N VAL A 16 8.53 -6.28 9.75
CA VAL A 16 9.58 -5.26 9.66
C VAL A 16 10.25 -5.25 8.28
N GLN A 17 10.52 -6.43 7.71
CA GLN A 17 11.10 -6.56 6.37
C GLN A 17 10.12 -6.03 5.31
N ALA A 18 8.87 -6.48 5.37
CA ALA A 18 7.81 -6.07 4.45
C ALA A 18 7.62 -4.55 4.51
N GLN A 19 7.60 -3.96 5.71
CA GLN A 19 7.54 -2.52 5.89
C GLN A 19 8.71 -1.80 5.20
N ALA A 20 9.95 -2.26 5.42
CA ALA A 20 11.12 -1.64 4.80
C ALA A 20 11.08 -1.72 3.26
N GLN A 21 10.57 -2.83 2.70
CA GLN A 21 10.40 -3.00 1.26
C GLN A 21 9.29 -2.11 0.70
N LEU A 22 8.16 -2.02 1.40
CA LEU A 22 7.04 -1.17 1.01
C LEU A 22 7.42 0.32 1.03
N ALA A 23 8.12 0.76 2.08
CA ALA A 23 8.57 2.15 2.22
C ALA A 23 9.66 2.57 1.21
N ALA A 24 10.24 1.62 0.48
CA ALA A 24 11.19 1.88 -0.60
C ALA A 24 10.50 2.06 -1.97
N ILE A 25 9.18 1.88 -2.05
CA ILE A 25 8.40 2.08 -3.26
C ILE A 25 7.98 3.54 -3.33
N GLU A 26 8.25 4.19 -4.46
CA GLU A 26 7.84 5.57 -4.70
C GLU A 26 6.31 5.70 -4.74
N GLY A 27 5.79 6.76 -4.10
CA GLY A 27 4.34 6.97 -3.97
C GLY A 27 3.66 6.00 -2.99
N VAL A 28 4.42 5.38 -2.08
CA VAL A 28 3.88 4.49 -1.04
C VAL A 28 4.23 4.99 0.35
N GLU A 29 3.21 5.29 1.14
CA GLU A 29 3.35 5.59 2.56
C GLU A 29 2.93 4.41 3.42
N VAL A 30 3.76 4.04 4.40
CA VAL A 30 3.52 2.87 5.26
C VAL A 30 3.24 3.31 6.70
N HIS A 31 2.09 2.91 7.21
CA HIS A 31 1.68 3.08 8.60
C HIS A 31 1.63 1.71 9.28
N ILE A 32 2.41 1.55 10.36
CA ILE A 32 2.43 0.30 11.13
C ILE A 32 1.18 0.23 12.01
N SER A 33 0.51 -0.93 12.03
CA SER A 33 -0.40 -1.27 13.12
C SER A 33 0.21 -2.38 13.99
N ASP A 34 0.14 -2.22 15.31
CA ASP A 34 0.63 -3.21 16.29
C ASP A 34 -0.23 -4.49 16.35
N VAL A 35 -1.25 -4.60 15.49
CA VAL A 35 -2.21 -5.70 15.51
C VAL A 35 -1.85 -6.69 14.41
N GLU A 36 -1.45 -7.91 14.80
CA GLU A 36 -1.42 -9.10 13.94
C GLU A 36 -0.67 -8.98 12.60
N CYS A 37 0.51 -8.34 12.58
CA CYS A 37 1.32 -8.19 11.36
C CYS A 37 0.59 -7.48 10.20
N LYS A 38 -0.35 -6.58 10.53
CA LYS A 38 -1.06 -5.76 9.55
C LYS A 38 -0.34 -4.42 9.37
N LEU A 39 -0.12 -4.05 8.12
CA LEU A 39 0.44 -2.79 7.68
C LEU A 39 -0.65 -2.04 6.92
N VAL A 40 -0.91 -0.80 7.30
CA VAL A 40 -1.78 0.09 6.53
C VAL A 40 -0.88 0.87 5.59
N VAL A 41 -1.23 0.92 4.32
CA VAL A 41 -0.42 1.50 3.26
C VAL A 41 -1.28 2.46 2.46
N THR A 42 -0.75 3.63 2.13
CA THR A 42 -1.36 4.57 1.19
C THR A 42 -0.56 4.55 -0.10
N ILE A 43 -1.22 4.39 -1.23
CA ILE A 43 -0.64 4.49 -2.58
C ILE A 43 -1.12 5.82 -3.18
N GLU A 44 -0.18 6.67 -3.56
CA GLU A 44 -0.42 7.94 -4.24
C GLU A 44 0.23 7.91 -5.62
N GLN A 45 -0.57 8.01 -6.67
CA GLN A 45 -0.10 7.96 -8.06
C GLN A 45 -0.87 8.96 -8.95
N GLU A 46 -0.27 9.33 -10.08
CA GLU A 46 -0.92 10.27 -11.01
C GLU A 46 -2.09 9.64 -11.77
N ASP A 47 -2.02 8.33 -12.03
CA ASP A 47 -3.00 7.58 -12.81
C ASP A 47 -3.40 6.23 -12.17
N GLU A 48 -4.55 5.71 -12.60
CA GLU A 48 -5.12 4.46 -12.11
C GLU A 48 -4.26 3.24 -12.45
N GLN A 49 -3.61 3.22 -13.62
CA GLN A 49 -2.79 2.08 -14.02
C GLN A 49 -1.56 1.95 -13.12
N SER A 50 -0.88 3.07 -12.84
CA SER A 50 0.24 3.14 -11.89
C SER A 50 -0.18 2.71 -10.48
N THR A 51 -1.42 3.02 -10.07
CA THR A 51 -1.99 2.54 -8.80
C THR A 51 -2.14 1.02 -8.79
N VAL A 52 -2.70 0.44 -9.86
CA VAL A 52 -2.88 -1.02 -10.00
C VAL A 52 -1.54 -1.73 -10.02
N ASP A 53 -0.58 -1.27 -10.82
CA ASP A 53 0.75 -1.85 -10.93
C ASP A 53 1.48 -1.83 -9.57
N THR A 54 1.33 -0.73 -8.82
CA THR A 54 1.88 -0.62 -7.46
C THR A 54 1.21 -1.61 -6.52
N PHE A 55 -0.12 -1.72 -6.55
CA PHE A 55 -0.86 -2.67 -5.74
C PHE A 55 -0.44 -4.13 -6.01
N GLU A 56 -0.28 -4.51 -7.27
CA GLU A 56 0.21 -5.83 -7.66
C GLU A 56 1.62 -6.10 -7.13
N ARG A 57 2.50 -5.09 -7.20
CA ARG A 57 3.85 -5.16 -6.60
C ARG A 57 3.79 -5.39 -5.09
N LEU A 58 2.93 -4.67 -4.35
CA LEU A 58 2.79 -4.87 -2.90
C LEU A 58 2.37 -6.31 -2.59
N ASN A 59 1.42 -6.84 -3.35
CA ASN A 59 0.89 -8.18 -3.14
C ASN A 59 1.91 -9.29 -3.47
N ALA A 60 2.84 -9.02 -4.39
CA ALA A 60 3.90 -9.94 -4.79
C ALA A 60 5.16 -9.88 -3.89
N LEU A 61 5.23 -8.94 -2.94
CA LEU A 61 6.42 -8.78 -2.09
C LEU A 61 6.70 -10.03 -1.23
N PRO A 62 7.97 -10.47 -1.12
CA PRO A 62 8.34 -11.56 -0.23
C PRO A 62 7.94 -11.28 1.22
N GLY A 63 7.17 -12.20 1.81
CA GLY A 63 6.69 -12.05 3.18
C GLY A 63 5.34 -11.35 3.29
N VAL A 64 4.73 -10.89 2.19
CA VAL A 64 3.31 -10.51 2.15
C VAL A 64 2.45 -11.76 1.96
N LEU A 65 1.38 -11.87 2.74
CA LEU A 65 0.35 -12.92 2.62
C LEU A 65 -0.79 -12.47 1.71
N SER A 66 -1.19 -11.20 1.84
CA SER A 66 -2.23 -10.58 1.04
C SER A 66 -2.15 -9.06 1.13
N ALA A 67 -2.47 -8.38 0.03
CA ALA A 67 -2.80 -6.96 0.02
C ALA A 67 -4.29 -6.79 -0.35
N THR A 68 -5.01 -5.94 0.39
CA THR A 68 -6.43 -5.67 0.16
C THR A 68 -6.66 -4.16 0.10
N MET A 69 -7.19 -3.68 -1.01
CA MET A 69 -7.58 -2.28 -1.13
C MET A 69 -8.86 -2.02 -0.32
N VAL A 70 -8.79 -1.07 0.61
CA VAL A 70 -9.88 -0.74 1.54
C VAL A 70 -10.58 0.57 1.17
N TYR A 71 -9.86 1.49 0.51
CA TYR A 71 -10.46 2.70 -0.06
C TYR A 71 -9.72 3.09 -1.34
N HIS A 72 -10.44 3.72 -2.26
CA HIS A 72 -9.88 4.39 -3.42
C HIS A 72 -10.56 5.76 -3.53
N HIS A 73 -9.76 6.82 -3.53
CA HIS A 73 -10.20 8.19 -3.71
C HIS A 73 -9.48 8.80 -4.91
N PHE A 74 -10.22 9.56 -5.69
CA PHE A 74 -9.70 10.28 -6.84
C PHE A 74 -9.86 11.78 -6.57
N GLU A 75 -8.74 12.47 -6.41
CA GLU A 75 -8.71 13.93 -6.42
C GLU A 75 -8.57 14.40 -7.86
N SER A 76 -9.69 14.87 -8.42
CA SER A 76 -9.70 15.80 -9.54
C SER A 76 -9.48 17.21 -9.01
N ASP A 77 -8.68 18.02 -9.71
CA ASP A 77 -8.35 19.44 -9.47
C ASP A 77 -9.57 20.41 -9.46
N THR A 78 -10.77 19.95 -9.08
CA THR A 78 -12.04 20.69 -9.13
C THR A 78 -12.70 20.84 -7.75
N ASP A 79 -11.92 20.80 -6.68
CA ASP A 79 -12.34 21.43 -5.42
C ASP A 79 -11.61 22.77 -5.29
N SER A 80 -12.25 23.82 -5.80
CA SER A 80 -11.91 25.24 -5.59
C SER A 80 -13.18 26.05 -5.44
#